data_AF-A0A7U4JAG0-F1
#
_entry.id   AF-A0A7U4JAG0-F1
#
_cell.length_a   1.000
_cell.length_b   1.000
_cell.length_c   1.000
_cell.angle_alpha   90.00
_cell.angle_beta   90.00
_cell.angle_gamma   90.00
#
_symmetry.space_group_name_H-M   'P 1'
#
loop_
_entity.id
_entity.type
_entity.pdbx_description
1 polymer ?
#
loop_
_entity_poly.entity_id
_entity_poly.type
_entity_poly.pdbx_seq_one_letter_code
_entity_poly.pdbx_strand_id
1 'polypeptide(L)'
;MSRVVLFAQGEGAQADAYLAFCTAHNPDPTPGAHWYRPDSVDAEGRRVVGYLGPGGSWNGGDWPEPEGGEAARAGGVIAEQVEWDAAAEAVA
;
A
#
# COMPACT_ATOMS: atom_id res chain seq x y z
N MET A 1 2.69 -14.69 3.19
CA MET A 1 2.12 -14.16 1.96
C MET A 1 2.12 -12.65 2.02
N SER A 2 2.28 -12.04 0.85
CA SER A 2 1.99 -10.66 0.54
C SER A 2 0.60 -10.22 0.96
N ARG A 3 0.49 -9.06 1.60
CA ARG A 3 -0.80 -8.38 1.81
C ARG A 3 -0.66 -6.91 1.50
N VAL A 4 -1.74 -6.23 1.15
CA VAL A 4 -1.81 -4.79 0.92
C VAL A 4 -2.96 -4.19 1.73
N VAL A 5 -3.02 -2.87 1.85
CA VAL A 5 -4.19 -2.17 2.40
C VAL A 5 -4.94 -1.45 1.28
N LEU A 6 -6.24 -1.71 1.17
CA LEU A 6 -7.15 -1.09 0.21
C LEU A 6 -8.06 -0.11 0.92
N PHE A 7 -8.08 1.15 0.49
CA PHE A 7 -9.00 2.18 0.99
C PHE A 7 -10.09 2.45 -0.05
N ALA A 8 -11.33 2.63 0.42
CA ALA A 8 -12.46 2.77 -0.49
C ALA A 8 -12.39 4.04 -1.35
N GLN A 9 -13.16 4.07 -2.43
CA GLN A 9 -13.32 5.28 -3.23
C GLN A 9 -13.92 6.40 -2.37
N GLY A 10 -13.20 7.51 -2.23
CA GLY A 10 -13.56 8.63 -1.35
C GLY A 10 -12.76 8.69 -0.04
N GLU A 11 -11.99 7.65 0.28
CA GLU A 11 -11.12 7.60 1.47
C GLU A 11 -9.68 8.05 1.19
N GLY A 12 -9.50 8.93 0.19
CA GLY A 12 -8.17 9.41 -0.22
C GLY A 12 -7.36 10.03 0.92
N ALA A 13 -8.02 10.77 1.82
CA ALA A 13 -7.35 11.36 2.97
C ALA A 13 -6.84 10.32 3.98
N GLN A 14 -7.56 9.22 4.21
CA GLN A 14 -7.09 8.14 5.07
C GLN A 14 -5.95 7.37 4.40
N ALA A 15 -6.05 7.12 3.09
CA ALA A 15 -5.00 6.49 2.30
C ALA A 15 -3.70 7.32 2.36
N ASP A 16 -3.78 8.64 2.20
CA ASP A 16 -2.64 9.55 2.26
C ASP A 16 -2.05 9.65 3.67
N ALA A 17 -2.89 9.66 4.71
CA ALA A 17 -2.44 9.61 6.10
C ALA A 17 -1.69 8.32 6.41
N TYR A 18 -2.19 7.18 5.94
CA TYR A 18 -1.52 5.89 6.12
C TYR A 18 -0.21 5.81 5.32
N LEU A 19 -0.20 6.31 4.09
CA LEU A 19 1.02 6.42 3.29
C LEU A 19 2.08 7.30 3.97
N ALA A 20 1.68 8.44 4.53
CA ALA A 20 2.58 9.31 5.29
C ALA A 20 3.13 8.62 6.54
N PHE A 21 2.30 7.86 7.26
CA PHE A 21 2.74 7.04 8.39
C PHE A 21 3.79 6.01 7.95
N CYS A 22 3.53 5.25 6.86
CA CYS A 22 4.48 4.28 6.33
C CYS A 22 5.79 4.94 5.90
N THR A 23 5.73 6.09 5.22
CA THR A 23 6.90 6.84 4.75
C THR A 23 7.74 7.40 5.90
N ALA A 24 7.12 7.84 6.99
CA ALA A 24 7.83 8.32 8.17
C ALA A 24 8.64 7.21 8.87
N HIS A 25 8.12 5.97 8.85
CA HIS A 25 8.79 4.80 9.42
C HIS A 25 9.72 4.09 8.43
N ASN A 26 9.53 4.33 7.13
CA ASN A 26 10.37 3.84 6.06
C ASN A 26 10.56 4.91 4.97
N PRO A 27 11.56 5.79 5.12
CA PRO A 27 11.74 6.95 4.25
C PRO A 27 12.38 6.62 2.89
N ASP A 28 12.52 5.34 2.51
CA ASP A 28 13.05 4.94 1.20
C ASP A 28 11.92 4.47 0.26
N PRO A 29 11.16 5.41 -0.36
CA PRO A 29 10.30 5.12 -1.48
C PRO A 29 11.17 5.00 -2.73
N THR A 30 12.04 3.99 -2.78
CA THR A 30 12.97 3.85 -3.91
C THR A 30 12.16 3.89 -5.21
N PRO A 31 12.52 4.67 -6.24
CA PRO A 31 11.82 4.64 -7.51
C PRO A 31 11.94 3.22 -8.12
N GLY A 32 10.84 2.46 -8.12
CA GLY A 32 10.83 1.02 -8.40
C GLY A 32 10.26 0.18 -7.25
N ALA A 33 10.13 0.77 -6.06
CA ALA A 33 9.24 0.30 -5.02
C ALA A 33 7.80 0.54 -5.47
N HIS A 34 7.25 -0.38 -6.26
CA HIS A 34 5.82 -0.41 -6.63
C HIS A 34 4.87 -0.39 -5.40
N TRP A 35 5.43 -0.54 -4.19
CA TRP A 35 4.80 -0.76 -2.90
C TRP A 35 4.08 0.46 -2.29
N TYR A 36 4.34 1.69 -2.78
CA TYR A 36 3.85 2.93 -2.14
C TYR A 36 3.43 4.04 -3.10
N ARG A 37 3.19 3.72 -4.39
CA ARG A 37 2.84 4.78 -5.35
C ARG A 37 1.60 5.56 -4.87
N PRO A 38 1.71 6.88 -4.66
CA PRO A 38 0.67 7.72 -4.09
C PRO A 38 -0.50 7.93 -5.04
N ASP A 39 -0.59 7.24 -6.16
CA ASP A 39 -1.63 7.31 -7.19
C ASP A 39 -2.13 5.92 -7.61
N SER A 40 -1.62 4.83 -7.01
CA SER A 40 -2.08 3.48 -7.31
C SER A 40 -3.54 3.28 -6.93
N VAL A 41 -4.33 2.85 -7.91
CA VAL A 41 -5.74 2.46 -7.76
C VAL A 41 -5.95 1.09 -8.39
N ASP A 42 -6.77 0.27 -7.76
CA ASP A 42 -7.16 -1.04 -8.30
C ASP A 42 -8.28 -0.90 -9.35
N ALA A 43 -8.70 -2.03 -9.94
CA ALA A 43 -9.76 -2.07 -10.95
C ALA A 43 -11.13 -1.57 -10.44
N GLU A 44 -11.33 -1.49 -9.13
CA GLU A 44 -12.54 -0.98 -8.48
C GLU A 44 -12.41 0.50 -8.08
N GLY A 45 -11.28 1.14 -8.37
CA GLY A 45 -11.00 2.53 -8.01
C GLY A 45 -10.63 2.72 -6.54
N ARG A 46 -10.33 1.65 -5.81
CA ARG A 46 -9.83 1.70 -4.43
C ARG A 46 -8.37 2.07 -4.42
N ARG A 47 -7.97 2.86 -3.43
CA ARG A 47 -6.58 3.28 -3.23
C ARG A 47 -5.78 2.11 -2.66
N VAL A 48 -4.69 1.76 -3.33
CA VAL A 48 -3.80 0.68 -2.90
C VAL A 48 -2.63 1.28 -2.13
N VAL A 49 -2.52 0.97 -0.85
CA VAL A 49 -1.45 1.49 0.02
C VAL A 49 -0.75 0.35 0.75
N GLY A 50 0.57 0.27 0.54
CA GLY A 50 1.48 -0.50 1.37
C GLY A 50 1.38 -2.01 1.22
N TYR A 51 2.36 -2.68 1.83
CA TYR A 51 2.48 -4.13 1.85
C TYR A 51 2.75 -4.63 3.28
N LEU A 52 1.94 -5.58 3.76
CA LEU A 52 1.95 -6.10 5.12
C LEU A 52 1.98 -7.64 5.10
N GLY A 53 3.12 -8.27 4.83
CA GLY A 53 3.15 -9.71 5.03
C GLY A 53 4.44 -10.46 4.65
N PRO A 54 4.62 -11.67 5.19
CA PRO A 54 5.85 -12.43 4.96
C PRO A 54 5.97 -12.84 3.48
N GLY A 55 7.06 -12.45 2.81
CA GLY A 55 7.30 -12.74 1.38
C GLY A 55 7.62 -11.53 0.50
N GLY A 56 7.65 -10.33 1.07
CA GLY A 56 8.05 -9.11 0.39
C GLY A 56 9.39 -8.75 0.97
N SER A 57 10.44 -9.17 0.30
CA SER A 57 11.80 -8.91 0.76
C SER A 57 12.11 -7.43 0.57
N TRP A 58 12.16 -6.68 1.66
CA TRP A 58 12.79 -5.35 1.70
C TRP A 58 14.13 -5.50 2.44
N ASN A 59 15.23 -5.18 1.76
CA ASN A 59 16.60 -5.48 2.24
C ASN A 59 16.81 -6.95 2.68
N GLY A 60 16.09 -7.89 2.06
CA GLY A 60 16.20 -9.32 2.36
C GLY A 60 15.43 -9.80 3.60
N GLY A 61 14.60 -8.96 4.20
CA GLY A 61 13.74 -9.31 5.34
C GLY A 61 12.27 -8.97 5.13
N ASP A 62 11.41 -9.59 5.94
CA ASP A 62 9.99 -9.23 6.01
C ASP A 62 9.83 -7.85 6.66
N TRP A 63 8.94 -7.01 6.13
CA TRP A 63 8.57 -5.73 6.76
C TRP A 63 7.40 -5.93 7.74
N PRO A 64 7.62 -5.83 9.07
CA PRO A 64 6.53 -5.81 10.04
C PRO A 64 5.86 -4.43 10.05
N GLU A 65 4.55 -4.39 10.28
CA GLU A 65 3.83 -3.14 10.49
C GLU A 65 4.40 -2.42 11.74
N PRO A 66 4.81 -1.14 11.65
CA PRO A 66 5.26 -0.37 12.82
C PRO A 66 4.15 -0.19 13.85
N GLU A 67 4.52 0.03 15.11
CA GLU A 67 3.56 0.35 16.17
C GLU A 67 2.70 1.57 15.79
N GLY A 68 1.38 1.46 15.97
CA GLY A 68 0.42 2.48 15.55
C GLY A 68 -0.10 2.32 14.12
N GLY A 69 0.46 1.39 13.33
CA GLY A 69 0.00 1.14 11.96
C GLY A 69 -1.45 0.67 11.89
N GLU A 70 -1.89 -0.19 12.82
CA GLU A 70 -3.28 -0.67 12.89
C GLU A 70 -4.30 0.47 13.01
N ALA A 71 -3.99 1.49 13.81
CA ALA A 71 -4.83 2.67 13.96
C ALA A 71 -4.79 3.56 12.71
N ALA A 72 -3.61 3.71 12.10
CA ALA A 72 -3.42 4.48 10.89
C ALA A 72 -4.14 3.86 9.67
N ARG A 73 -4.22 2.52 9.58
CA ARG A 73 -4.96 1.80 8.54
C ARG A 73 -6.41 1.47 8.90
N ALA A 74 -6.98 2.02 9.97
CA ALA A 74 -8.31 1.61 10.44
C ALA A 74 -9.44 1.80 9.40
N GLY A 75 -9.27 2.69 8.41
CA GLY A 75 -10.18 2.85 7.28
C GLY A 75 -9.92 1.88 6.10
N GLY A 76 -8.82 1.13 6.11
CA GLY A 76 -8.41 0.26 5.02
C GLY A 76 -8.65 -1.22 5.30
N VAL A 77 -8.86 -1.98 4.22
CA VAL A 77 -9.04 -3.43 4.25
C VAL A 77 -7.74 -4.12 3.86
N ILE A 78 -7.31 -5.11 4.65
CA ILE A 78 -6.16 -5.94 4.27
C ILE A 78 -6.59 -6.94 3.18
N ALA A 79 -5.90 -6.93 2.05
CA ALA A 79 -6.10 -7.88 0.96
C ALA A 79 -4.80 -8.63 0.65
N GLU A 80 -4.89 -9.89 0.23
CA GLU A 80 -3.70 -10.68 -0.15
C GLU A 80 -3.31 -10.52 -1.63
N GLN A 81 -4.23 -9.97 -2.43
CA GLN A 81 -4.08 -9.73 -3.86
C GLN A 81 -4.75 -8.41 -4.24
N VAL A 82 -4.28 -7.82 -5.33
CA VAL A 82 -4.86 -6.62 -5.94
C VAL A 82 -5.21 -6.94 -7.37
N GLU A 83 -6.47 -6.73 -7.72
CA GLU A 83 -6.94 -6.79 -9.10
C GLU A 83 -6.66 -5.44 -9.77
N TRP A 84 -5.65 -5.39 -10.63
CA TRP A 84 -5.31 -4.17 -11.36
C TRP A 84 -6.13 -4.07 -12.65
N ASP A 85 -6.52 -2.86 -13.03
CA ASP A 85 -7.09 -2.64 -14.37
C ASP A 85 -5.98 -2.87 -15.41
N ALA A 86 -6.15 -3.87 -16.26
CA ALA A 86 -5.21 -4.21 -17.32
C ALA A 86 -4.95 -3.03 -18.29
N ALA A 87 -5.85 -2.04 -18.36
CA ALA A 87 -5.66 -0.83 -19.14
C ALA A 87 -4.68 0.18 -18.48
N ALA A 88 -4.53 0.14 -17.15
CA ALA A 88 -3.65 1.05 -16.40
C ALA A 88 -2.17 0.63 -16.45
N GLU A 89 -1.87 -0.65 -16.70
CA GLU A 89 -0.49 -1.12 -16.90
C GLU A 89 0.14 -0.63 -18.23
N ALA A 90 -0.66 -0.23 -19.21
CA ALA A 90 -0.17 0.13 -20.55
C ALA A 90 0.44 1.55 -20.65
N VAL A 91 0.46 2.33 -19.57
CA VAL A 91 0.90 3.74 -19.57
C VAL A 91 2.05 4.02 -18.58
N ALA A 92 2.68 2.98 -17.99
CA ALA A 92 3.83 3.14 -17.10
C ALA A 92 5.18 2.86 -17.80
#